data_AF-A0A7D6A2H5-F1
#
_entry.id   AF-A0A7D6A2H5-F1
#
_cell.length_a   1.000
_cell.length_b   1.000
_cell.length_c   1.000
_cell.angle_alpha   90.00
_cell.angle_beta   90.00
_cell.angle_gamma   90.00
#
_symmetry.space_group_name_H-M   'P 1'
#
loop_
_entity.id
_entity.type
_entity.pdbx_description
1 polymer ?
#
loop_
_entity_poly.entity_id
_entity_poly.type
_entity_poly.pdbx_seq_one_letter_code
_entity_poly.pdbx_strand_id
1 'polypeptide(L)'
;MSAQTELAAVPPKDTALQVFQAANGLDPYLRKIREEIDAFVPDVTTRKGREAIASIAYKVARSKTALDNVGKELVAELKEIPKKVDAERKRMRDLLDAWQEEVRRPLNAWQAAEDDRVDRHQARIQQLRDLVDVETLFAEGIRFKISQAEAVVIDEGFEEFEAEAHQAKAKTLESLRASLARQEKHEAEQAELERLRAETAAREQKEREERIAREAAERARLEAEHKAQAEREAAQRREQEAKAAADRRELELKLQAEQAERAKAQAEADRVAAEQRAEQERQAAARQAEEAAEQARQDERRRADAAAAEILRQQEARESDKAHRASINRAALEAFVAGGMTEQCAKQAITLIAQRKIPNIAISY
;
A
#
# COMPACT_ATOMS: atom_id res chain seq x y z
N MET A 1 77.02 -110.49 11.89
CA MET A 1 78.27 -111.21 12.21
C MET A 1 78.93 -111.64 10.91
N SER A 2 79.75 -110.78 10.31
CA SER A 2 80.65 -111.09 9.18
C SER A 2 82.03 -110.52 9.52
N ALA A 3 82.68 -111.11 10.52
CA ALA A 3 83.88 -110.55 11.15
C ALA A 3 85.21 -110.99 10.50
N GLN A 4 85.24 -111.44 9.24
CA GLN A 4 86.44 -112.03 8.62
C GLN A 4 86.81 -111.51 7.23
N THR A 5 86.68 -110.20 6.96
CA THR A 5 87.06 -109.65 5.64
C THR A 5 87.83 -108.31 5.68
N GLU A 6 88.28 -107.85 6.84
CA GLU A 6 89.04 -106.60 7.01
C GLU A 6 90.45 -106.89 7.54
N LEU A 7 91.45 -106.08 7.15
CA LEU A 7 92.85 -106.28 7.56
C LEU A 7 93.12 -105.90 9.03
N ALA A 8 92.27 -105.07 9.63
CA ALA A 8 92.40 -104.67 11.02
C ALA A 8 91.01 -104.44 11.64
N ALA A 9 90.87 -104.76 12.93
CA ALA A 9 89.68 -104.39 13.70
C ALA A 9 89.53 -102.87 13.77
N VAL A 10 88.31 -102.35 13.85
CA VAL A 10 88.05 -100.93 14.10
C VAL A 10 88.10 -100.62 15.61
N PRO A 11 88.26 -99.34 16.01
CA PRO A 11 88.16 -98.96 17.42
C PRO A 11 86.84 -99.42 18.04
N PRO A 12 86.86 -100.04 19.24
CA PRO A 12 85.65 -100.35 19.99
C PRO A 12 84.80 -99.10 20.27
N LYS A 13 83.47 -99.23 20.29
CA LYS A 13 82.56 -98.10 20.49
C LYS A 13 82.90 -97.27 21.75
N ASP A 14 83.21 -97.95 22.86
CA ASP A 14 83.48 -97.30 24.15
C ASP A 14 84.78 -96.48 24.17
N THR A 15 85.72 -96.75 23.26
CA THR A 15 87.02 -96.04 23.16
C THR A 15 87.16 -95.24 21.87
N ALA A 16 86.20 -95.36 20.94
CA ALA A 16 86.23 -94.71 19.63
C ALA A 16 86.37 -93.18 19.78
N LEU A 17 85.63 -92.54 20.69
CA LEU A 17 85.74 -91.10 20.92
C LEU A 17 87.16 -90.65 21.24
N GLN A 18 87.82 -91.35 22.18
CA GLN A 18 89.18 -91.03 22.61
C GLN A 18 90.18 -91.24 21.47
N VAL A 19 90.00 -92.32 20.71
CA VAL A 19 90.83 -92.66 19.54
C VAL A 19 90.72 -91.62 18.44
N PHE A 20 89.51 -91.13 18.13
CA PHE A 20 89.30 -90.11 17.09
C PHE A 20 89.67 -88.69 17.54
N GLN A 21 89.71 -88.42 18.85
CA GLN A 21 90.16 -87.13 19.39
C GLN A 21 91.68 -87.02 19.53
N ALA A 22 92.38 -88.12 19.77
CA ALA A 22 93.81 -88.13 19.95
C ALA A 22 94.55 -87.79 18.64
N ALA A 23 95.61 -86.99 18.73
CA ALA A 23 96.52 -86.76 17.62
C ALA A 23 97.08 -88.11 17.12
N ASN A 24 96.81 -88.45 15.86
CA ASN A 24 97.18 -89.72 15.25
C ASN A 24 96.64 -90.96 16.00
N GLY A 25 95.49 -90.86 16.68
CA GLY A 25 94.96 -91.96 17.49
C GLY A 25 94.59 -93.22 16.71
N LEU A 26 94.38 -93.12 15.39
CA LEU A 26 94.14 -94.27 14.51
C LEU A 26 95.42 -95.04 14.13
N ASP A 27 96.61 -94.51 14.42
CA ASP A 27 97.90 -95.12 14.04
C ASP A 27 98.05 -96.60 14.45
N PRO A 28 97.61 -97.06 15.64
CA PRO A 28 97.69 -98.48 16.00
C PRO A 28 96.86 -99.38 15.08
N TYR A 29 95.76 -98.86 14.52
CA TYR A 29 94.88 -99.58 13.60
C TYR A 29 95.43 -99.54 12.17
N LEU A 30 95.93 -98.38 11.74
CA LEU A 30 96.58 -98.22 10.44
C LEU A 30 97.87 -99.03 10.34
N ARG A 31 98.61 -99.16 11.44
CA ARG A 31 99.84 -99.97 11.51
C ARG A 31 99.57 -101.44 11.24
N LYS A 32 98.50 -102.01 11.79
CA LYS A 32 98.08 -103.39 11.50
C LYS A 32 97.78 -103.61 10.02
N ILE A 33 97.09 -102.64 9.39
CA ILE A 33 96.84 -102.68 7.93
C ILE A 33 98.16 -102.62 7.16
N ARG A 34 99.11 -101.80 7.61
CA ARG A 34 100.42 -101.65 6.98
C ARG A 34 101.26 -102.93 7.11
N GLU A 35 101.29 -103.56 8.28
CA GLU A 35 101.98 -104.83 8.53
C GLU A 35 101.48 -105.94 7.58
N GLU A 36 100.17 -106.03 7.37
CA GLU A 36 99.57 -106.98 6.42
C GLU A 36 99.93 -106.68 4.95
N ILE A 37 100.04 -105.41 4.58
CA ILE A 37 100.49 -105.00 3.24
C ILE A 37 101.98 -105.34 3.05
N ASP A 38 102.82 -105.08 4.05
CA ASP A 38 104.27 -105.29 3.98
C ASP A 38 104.63 -106.79 3.94
N ALA A 39 103.82 -107.64 4.58
CA ALA A 39 103.98 -109.09 4.53
C ALA A 39 103.60 -109.69 3.16
N PHE A 40 102.91 -108.94 2.30
CA PHE A 40 102.46 -109.42 1.00
C PHE A 40 103.48 -109.16 -0.12
N VAL A 41 103.90 -110.23 -0.80
CA VAL A 41 104.77 -110.15 -1.97
C VAL A 41 103.92 -110.19 -3.25
N PRO A 42 103.82 -109.09 -4.02
CA PRO A 42 103.00 -109.05 -5.21
C PRO A 42 103.65 -109.77 -6.40
N ASP A 43 102.88 -110.59 -7.10
CA ASP A 43 103.27 -111.19 -8.39
C ASP A 43 102.24 -110.82 -9.47
N VAL A 44 102.67 -110.04 -10.46
CA VAL A 44 101.81 -109.61 -11.58
C VAL A 44 101.85 -110.58 -12.76
N THR A 45 102.83 -111.50 -12.79
CA THR A 45 103.10 -112.37 -13.93
C THR A 45 102.06 -113.49 -14.03
N THR A 46 101.48 -113.92 -12.91
CA THR A 46 100.44 -114.95 -12.86
C THR A 46 99.04 -114.37 -12.64
N ARG A 47 98.01 -115.06 -13.17
CA ARG A 47 96.60 -114.70 -12.90
C ARG A 47 96.28 -114.72 -11.41
N LYS A 48 96.76 -115.76 -10.71
CA LYS A 48 96.56 -115.93 -9.26
C LYS A 48 97.21 -114.79 -8.46
N GLY A 49 98.41 -114.35 -8.84
CA GLY A 49 99.07 -113.22 -8.20
C GLY A 49 98.32 -111.88 -8.41
N ARG A 50 97.82 -111.61 -9.61
CA ARG A 50 96.95 -110.44 -9.87
C ARG A 50 95.63 -110.46 -9.08
N GLU A 51 95.01 -111.63 -8.94
CA GLU A 51 93.81 -111.81 -8.09
C GLU A 51 94.12 -111.60 -6.60
N ALA A 52 95.29 -112.02 -6.13
CA ALA A 52 95.74 -111.78 -4.75
C ALA A 52 96.01 -110.28 -4.48
N ILE A 53 96.63 -109.56 -5.43
CA ILE A 53 96.82 -108.10 -5.36
C ILE A 53 95.45 -107.39 -5.25
N ALA A 54 94.50 -107.75 -6.12
CA ALA A 54 93.15 -107.21 -6.09
C ALA A 54 92.42 -107.49 -4.76
N SER A 55 92.61 -108.69 -4.19
CA SER A 55 92.04 -109.06 -2.89
C SER A 55 92.58 -108.21 -1.75
N ILE A 56 93.90 -107.98 -1.67
CA ILE A 56 94.46 -107.11 -0.62
C ILE A 56 94.01 -105.66 -0.78
N ALA A 57 94.02 -105.12 -2.01
CA ALA A 57 93.50 -103.79 -2.28
C ALA A 57 92.03 -103.65 -1.84
N TYR A 58 91.20 -104.67 -2.09
CA TYR A 58 89.82 -104.71 -1.63
C TYR A 58 89.71 -104.70 -0.10
N LYS A 59 90.52 -105.50 0.61
CA LYS A 59 90.52 -105.51 2.08
C LYS A 59 90.97 -104.17 2.67
N VAL A 60 91.93 -103.46 2.05
CA VAL A 60 92.31 -102.09 2.45
C VAL A 60 91.14 -101.13 2.28
N ALA A 61 90.46 -101.17 1.13
CA ALA A 61 89.29 -100.34 0.87
C ALA A 61 88.16 -100.59 1.88
N ARG A 62 87.94 -101.86 2.25
CA ARG A 62 86.99 -102.27 3.30
C ARG A 62 87.38 -101.73 4.68
N SER A 63 88.63 -101.89 5.10
CA SER A 63 89.11 -101.33 6.37
C SER A 63 88.96 -99.81 6.44
N LYS A 64 89.22 -99.09 5.33
CA LYS A 64 88.96 -97.65 5.23
C LYS A 64 87.49 -97.32 5.48
N THR A 65 86.58 -97.99 4.77
CA THR A 65 85.14 -97.78 4.94
C THR A 65 84.67 -98.10 6.36
N ALA A 66 85.20 -99.15 6.98
CA ALA A 66 84.86 -99.52 8.35
C ALA A 66 85.30 -98.45 9.35
N LEU A 67 86.54 -97.95 9.24
CA LEU A 67 87.04 -96.86 10.09
C LEU A 67 86.26 -95.54 9.89
N ASP A 68 85.95 -95.17 8.64
CA ASP A 68 85.17 -93.97 8.31
C ASP A 68 83.73 -94.06 8.87
N ASN A 69 83.09 -95.23 8.77
CA ASN A 69 81.75 -95.45 9.32
C ASN A 69 81.71 -95.27 10.85
N VAL A 70 82.72 -95.75 11.59
CA VAL A 70 82.80 -95.53 13.04
C VAL A 70 82.89 -94.04 13.37
N GLY A 71 83.72 -93.28 12.63
CA GLY A 71 83.81 -91.83 12.80
C GLY A 71 82.49 -91.10 12.48
N LYS A 72 81.79 -91.52 11.43
CA LYS A 72 80.47 -90.97 11.05
C LYS A 72 79.39 -91.25 12.11
N GLU A 73 79.30 -92.48 12.59
CA GLU A 73 78.38 -92.87 13.67
C GLU A 73 78.66 -92.05 14.94
N LEU A 74 79.93 -91.94 15.33
CA LEU A 74 80.33 -91.15 16.49
C LEU A 74 79.93 -89.67 16.36
N VAL A 75 80.20 -89.04 15.22
CA VAL A 75 79.81 -87.64 14.97
C VAL A 75 78.29 -87.48 14.99
N ALA A 76 77.54 -88.44 14.45
CA ALA A 76 76.09 -88.42 14.48
C ALA A 76 75.56 -88.50 15.93
N GLU A 77 76.07 -89.43 16.74
CA GLU A 77 75.71 -89.58 18.15
C GLU A 77 76.07 -88.32 18.96
N LEU A 78 77.27 -87.76 18.75
CA LEU A 78 77.69 -86.53 19.42
C LEU A 78 76.82 -85.32 19.07
N LYS A 79 76.36 -85.18 17.81
CA LYS A 79 75.49 -84.08 17.38
C LYS A 79 74.07 -84.18 17.95
N GLU A 80 73.61 -85.38 18.28
CA GLU A 80 72.31 -85.56 18.94
C GLU A 80 72.32 -85.01 20.38
N ILE A 81 73.47 -84.90 21.04
CA ILE A 81 73.56 -84.33 22.40
C ILE A 81 73.19 -82.84 22.40
N PRO A 82 73.88 -81.92 21.67
CA PRO A 82 73.48 -80.51 21.60
C PRO A 82 72.03 -80.32 21.11
N LYS A 83 71.60 -81.11 20.12
CA LYS A 83 70.22 -81.05 19.60
C LYS A 83 69.19 -81.34 20.69
N LYS A 84 69.39 -82.37 21.51
CA LYS A 84 68.50 -82.68 22.65
C LYS A 84 68.57 -81.60 23.73
N VAL A 85 69.76 -81.09 24.03
CA VAL A 85 69.94 -80.00 25.00
C VAL A 85 69.19 -78.74 24.56
N ASP A 86 69.32 -78.32 23.30
CA ASP A 86 68.62 -77.13 22.80
C ASP A 86 67.11 -77.32 22.73
N ALA A 87 66.63 -78.52 22.37
CA ALA A 87 65.21 -78.85 22.40
C ALA A 87 64.65 -78.75 23.83
N GLU A 88 65.34 -79.32 24.82
CA GLU A 88 64.89 -79.24 26.21
C GLU A 88 64.99 -77.81 26.77
N ARG A 89 66.03 -77.05 26.40
CA ARG A 89 66.15 -75.63 26.78
C ARG A 89 65.00 -74.80 26.23
N LYS A 90 64.58 -75.06 24.98
CA LYS A 90 63.40 -74.40 24.40
C LYS A 90 62.14 -74.78 25.16
N ARG A 91 61.89 -76.08 25.33
CA ARG A 91 60.73 -76.59 26.07
C ARG A 91 60.64 -75.99 27.47
N MET A 92 61.76 -75.94 28.19
CA MET A 92 61.84 -75.36 29.53
C MET A 92 61.50 -73.87 29.53
N ARG A 93 61.99 -73.09 28.57
CA ARG A 93 61.65 -71.66 28.44
C ARG A 93 60.16 -71.46 28.16
N ASP A 94 59.63 -72.15 27.14
CA ASP A 94 58.22 -72.04 26.74
C ASP A 94 57.29 -72.42 27.91
N LEU A 95 57.68 -73.44 28.70
CA LEU A 95 56.92 -73.86 29.88
C LEU A 95 57.00 -72.84 31.03
N LEU A 96 58.19 -72.29 31.30
CA LEU A 96 58.37 -71.27 32.34
C LEU A 96 57.63 -69.97 32.00
N ASP A 97 57.63 -69.55 30.73
CA ASP A 97 56.88 -68.38 30.25
C ASP A 97 55.36 -68.62 30.43
N ALA A 98 54.87 -69.81 30.08
CA ALA A 98 53.46 -70.17 30.26
C ALA A 98 53.05 -70.19 31.74
N TRP A 99 53.89 -70.74 32.63
CA TRP A 99 53.64 -70.72 34.06
C TRP A 99 53.72 -69.32 34.67
N GLN A 100 54.65 -68.48 34.20
CA GLN A 100 54.73 -67.09 34.63
C GLN A 100 53.42 -66.35 34.31
N GLU A 101 52.89 -66.53 33.10
CA GLU A 101 51.61 -65.94 32.71
C GLU A 101 50.44 -66.51 33.52
N GLU A 102 50.40 -67.83 33.74
CA GLU A 102 49.38 -68.46 34.58
C GLU A 102 49.39 -67.89 36.01
N VAL A 103 50.56 -67.78 36.62
CA VAL A 103 50.73 -67.21 37.97
C VAL A 103 50.33 -65.73 38.01
N ARG A 104 50.60 -64.98 36.94
CA ARG A 104 50.29 -63.54 36.88
C ARG A 104 48.83 -63.24 36.52
N ARG A 105 48.15 -64.16 35.83
CA ARG A 105 46.78 -63.98 35.34
C ARG A 105 45.76 -63.53 36.41
N PRO A 106 45.72 -64.11 37.63
CA PRO A 106 44.79 -63.65 38.65
C PRO A 106 45.02 -62.19 39.08
N LEU A 107 46.29 -61.77 39.16
CA LEU A 107 46.63 -60.38 39.51
C LEU A 107 46.22 -59.43 38.39
N ASN A 108 46.52 -59.76 37.12
CA ASN A 108 46.11 -58.95 35.98
C ASN A 108 44.57 -58.82 35.91
N ALA A 109 43.85 -59.92 36.14
CA ALA A 109 42.39 -59.93 36.14
C ALA A 109 41.80 -59.08 37.28
N TRP A 110 42.39 -59.16 38.48
CA TRP A 110 41.99 -58.31 39.61
C TRP A 110 42.26 -56.83 39.34
N GLN A 111 43.43 -56.48 38.81
CA GLN A 111 43.78 -55.10 38.46
C GLN A 111 42.79 -54.52 37.44
N ALA A 112 42.49 -55.26 36.36
CA ALA A 112 41.52 -54.82 35.37
C ALA A 112 40.11 -54.64 35.96
N ALA A 113 39.67 -55.58 36.81
CA ALA A 113 38.37 -55.48 37.48
C ALA A 113 38.30 -54.29 38.45
N GLU A 114 39.41 -53.95 39.09
CA GLU A 114 39.52 -52.82 40.01
C GLU A 114 39.54 -51.48 39.27
N ASP A 115 40.29 -51.38 38.16
CA ASP A 115 40.27 -50.22 37.27
C ASP A 115 38.85 -50.00 36.72
N ASP A 116 38.19 -51.05 36.21
CA ASP A 116 36.79 -51.01 35.75
C ASP A 116 35.81 -50.63 36.87
N ARG A 117 36.08 -51.01 38.12
CA ARG A 117 35.25 -50.62 39.29
C ARG A 117 35.38 -49.12 39.53
N VAL A 118 36.60 -48.61 39.64
CA VAL A 118 36.89 -47.19 39.86
C VAL A 118 36.30 -46.34 38.73
N ASP A 119 36.53 -46.71 37.47
CA ASP A 119 36.02 -45.98 36.29
C ASP A 119 34.48 -45.92 36.29
N ARG A 120 33.80 -47.01 36.65
CA ARG A 120 32.33 -47.02 36.76
C ARG A 120 31.83 -46.04 37.84
N HIS A 121 32.48 -45.96 39.00
CA HIS A 121 32.09 -45.00 40.03
C HIS A 121 32.32 -43.57 39.58
N GLN A 122 33.50 -43.29 39.01
CA GLN A 122 33.84 -41.96 38.49
C GLN A 122 32.87 -41.52 37.39
N ALA A 123 32.53 -42.41 36.46
CA ALA A 123 31.57 -42.12 35.39
C ALA A 123 30.17 -41.79 35.93
N ARG A 124 29.67 -42.54 36.93
CA ARG A 124 28.37 -42.26 37.58
C ARG A 124 28.37 -40.90 38.27
N ILE A 125 29.46 -40.54 38.95
CA ILE A 125 29.62 -39.22 39.58
C ILE A 125 29.69 -38.12 38.52
N GLN A 126 30.39 -38.36 37.41
CA GLN A 126 30.49 -37.39 36.33
C GLN A 126 29.13 -37.16 35.65
N GLN A 127 28.33 -38.20 35.43
CA GLN A 127 26.96 -38.07 34.92
C GLN A 127 26.10 -37.16 35.79
N LEU A 128 26.24 -37.20 37.12
CA LEU A 128 25.58 -36.26 38.03
C LEU A 128 26.06 -34.82 37.82
N ARG A 129 27.36 -34.62 37.63
CA ARG A 129 27.94 -33.29 37.40
C ARG A 129 27.46 -32.69 36.08
N ASP A 130 27.33 -33.51 35.04
CA ASP A 130 26.95 -33.08 33.70
C ASP A 130 25.48 -32.64 33.59
N LEU A 131 24.63 -32.98 34.57
CA LEU A 131 23.22 -32.55 34.59
C LEU A 131 23.04 -31.03 34.67
N VAL A 132 24.06 -30.28 35.12
CA VAL A 132 23.99 -28.82 35.29
C VAL A 132 23.96 -28.04 33.98
N ASP A 133 24.23 -28.70 32.84
CA ASP A 133 24.09 -28.08 31.52
C ASP A 133 22.61 -27.90 31.15
N VAL A 134 22.11 -26.69 31.36
CA VAL A 134 20.70 -26.31 31.20
C VAL A 134 20.49 -24.96 30.51
N GLU A 135 21.52 -24.39 29.89
CA GLU A 135 21.49 -23.01 29.35
C GLU A 135 20.37 -22.78 28.33
N THR A 136 19.98 -23.83 27.61
CA THR A 136 18.95 -23.77 26.55
C THR A 136 17.58 -24.27 26.99
N LEU A 137 17.41 -24.64 28.27
CA LEU A 137 16.18 -25.26 28.76
C LEU A 137 15.23 -24.24 29.40
N PHE A 138 13.93 -24.44 29.19
CA PHE A 138 12.87 -23.79 29.96
C PHE A 138 12.73 -24.42 31.36
N ALA A 139 11.98 -23.77 32.26
CA ALA A 139 11.83 -24.19 33.65
C ALA A 139 11.40 -25.66 33.79
N GLU A 140 10.51 -26.15 32.91
CA GLU A 140 10.10 -27.56 32.88
C GLU A 140 11.28 -28.52 32.63
N GLY A 141 12.15 -28.21 31.67
CA GLY A 141 13.33 -29.01 31.36
C GLY A 141 14.32 -29.04 32.53
N ILE A 142 14.48 -27.90 33.23
CA ILE A 142 15.33 -27.83 34.43
C ILE A 142 14.73 -28.67 35.57
N ARG A 143 13.41 -28.65 35.78
CA ARG A 143 12.72 -29.53 36.76
C ARG A 143 12.94 -31.01 36.44
N PHE A 144 12.94 -31.39 35.16
CA PHE A 144 13.24 -32.76 34.74
C PHE A 144 14.71 -33.15 35.01
N LYS A 145 15.67 -32.22 34.90
CA LYS A 145 17.06 -32.47 35.30
C LYS A 145 17.20 -32.61 36.82
N ILE A 146 16.44 -31.82 37.59
CA ILE A 146 16.38 -31.93 39.05
C ILE A 146 15.84 -33.30 39.45
N SER A 147 14.74 -33.76 38.86
CA SER A 147 14.17 -35.06 39.20
C SER A 147 15.12 -36.21 38.86
N GLN A 148 15.86 -36.12 37.75
CA GLN A 148 16.93 -37.08 37.44
C GLN A 148 18.02 -37.10 38.51
N ALA A 149 18.54 -35.93 38.92
CA ALA A 149 19.54 -35.84 39.97
C ALA A 149 19.00 -36.38 41.31
N GLU A 150 17.75 -36.08 41.66
CA GLU A 150 17.09 -36.56 42.89
C GLU A 150 16.89 -38.09 42.88
N ALA A 151 16.56 -38.67 41.73
CA ALA A 151 16.34 -40.10 41.55
C ALA A 151 17.62 -40.95 41.70
N VAL A 152 18.81 -40.35 41.53
CA VAL A 152 20.06 -41.09 41.74
C VAL A 152 20.24 -41.40 43.23
N VAL A 153 20.04 -42.66 43.61
CA VAL A 153 20.32 -43.13 44.97
C VAL A 153 21.83 -43.28 45.13
N ILE A 154 22.37 -42.64 46.16
CA ILE A 154 23.76 -42.81 46.61
C ILE A 154 23.69 -43.69 47.85
N ASP A 155 24.27 -44.88 47.74
CA ASP A 155 24.27 -45.92 48.77
C ASP A 155 25.64 -46.63 48.78
N GLU A 156 25.73 -47.73 49.53
CA GLU A 156 26.92 -48.57 49.65
C GLU A 156 27.47 -49.06 48.29
N GLY A 157 26.63 -49.05 47.23
CA GLY A 157 27.04 -49.34 45.86
C GLY A 157 27.90 -48.26 45.20
N PHE A 158 28.33 -47.23 45.93
CA PHE A 158 29.41 -46.31 45.54
C PHE A 158 30.73 -46.57 46.27
N GLU A 159 30.74 -47.48 47.24
CA GLU A 159 31.94 -47.89 47.98
C GLU A 159 32.70 -46.65 48.54
N GLU A 160 34.02 -46.55 48.36
CA GLU A 160 34.80 -45.41 48.86
C GLU A 160 34.44 -44.06 48.23
N PHE A 161 33.68 -44.07 47.13
CA PHE A 161 33.24 -42.88 46.40
C PHE A 161 31.89 -42.33 46.87
N GLU A 162 31.24 -42.96 47.86
CA GLU A 162 29.91 -42.55 48.35
C GLU A 162 29.89 -41.08 48.81
N ALA A 163 30.89 -40.67 49.60
CA ALA A 163 31.00 -39.29 50.07
C ALA A 163 31.18 -38.29 48.91
N GLU A 164 31.99 -38.63 47.91
CA GLU A 164 32.18 -37.79 46.72
C GLU A 164 30.89 -37.70 45.90
N ALA A 165 30.17 -38.81 45.75
CA ALA A 165 28.91 -38.87 45.02
C ALA A 165 27.81 -38.05 45.71
N HIS A 166 27.72 -38.10 47.04
CA HIS A 166 26.84 -37.23 47.81
C HIS A 166 27.17 -35.75 47.61
N GLN A 167 28.44 -35.37 47.68
CA GLN A 167 28.87 -33.99 47.44
C GLN A 167 28.55 -33.54 46.01
N ALA A 168 28.79 -34.39 45.02
CA ALA A 168 28.48 -34.09 43.63
C ALA A 168 26.97 -33.89 43.43
N LYS A 169 26.15 -34.81 43.94
CA LYS A 169 24.68 -34.70 43.89
C LYS A 169 24.19 -33.41 44.55
N ALA A 170 24.71 -33.07 45.73
CA ALA A 170 24.32 -31.85 46.44
C ALA A 170 24.64 -30.59 45.62
N LYS A 171 25.87 -30.48 45.09
CA LYS A 171 26.31 -29.36 44.25
C LYS A 171 25.50 -29.25 42.95
N THR A 172 25.23 -30.38 42.30
CA THR A 172 24.37 -30.42 41.10
C THR A 172 22.98 -29.89 41.40
N LEU A 173 22.33 -30.38 42.48
CA LEU A 173 20.99 -29.93 42.86
C LEU A 173 20.94 -28.45 43.23
N GLU A 174 21.95 -27.95 43.94
CA GLU A 174 22.07 -26.53 44.26
C GLU A 174 22.14 -25.67 42.98
N SER A 175 23.02 -26.04 42.04
CA SER A 175 23.18 -25.34 40.76
C SER A 175 21.91 -25.38 39.91
N LEU A 176 21.26 -26.54 39.84
CA LEU A 176 20.01 -26.71 39.09
C LEU A 176 18.87 -25.90 39.70
N ARG A 177 18.72 -25.88 41.02
CA ARG A 177 17.69 -25.09 41.71
C ARG A 177 17.91 -23.59 41.53
N ALA A 178 19.17 -23.13 41.58
CA ALA A 178 19.50 -21.74 41.28
C ALA A 178 19.17 -21.38 39.82
N SER A 179 19.42 -22.28 38.88
CA SER A 179 19.09 -22.09 37.46
C SER A 179 17.57 -22.11 37.22
N LEU A 180 16.83 -22.99 37.89
CA LEU A 180 15.37 -23.02 37.85
C LEU A 180 14.77 -21.71 38.34
N ALA A 181 15.19 -21.21 39.51
CA ALA A 181 14.69 -19.94 40.04
C ALA A 181 14.96 -18.76 39.10
N ARG A 182 16.13 -18.72 38.46
CA ARG A 182 16.44 -17.69 37.43
C ARG A 182 15.50 -17.81 36.23
N GLN A 183 15.28 -19.03 35.75
CA GLN A 183 14.46 -19.28 34.57
C GLN A 183 12.97 -19.03 34.83
N GLU A 184 12.43 -19.45 35.98
CA GLU A 184 11.05 -19.18 36.39
C GLU A 184 10.79 -17.67 36.50
N LYS A 185 11.75 -16.92 37.05
CA LYS A 185 11.69 -15.46 37.10
C LYS A 185 11.65 -14.87 35.69
N HIS A 186 12.55 -15.30 34.81
CA HIS A 186 12.58 -14.82 33.43
C HIS A 186 11.27 -15.11 32.69
N GLU A 187 10.73 -16.33 32.81
CA GLU A 187 9.46 -16.71 32.18
C GLU A 187 8.28 -15.92 32.73
N ALA A 188 8.23 -15.67 34.04
CA ALA A 188 7.21 -14.84 34.66
C ALA A 188 7.27 -13.39 34.17
N GLU A 189 8.48 -12.81 34.06
CA GLU A 189 8.70 -11.46 33.52
C GLU A 189 8.26 -11.36 32.05
N GLN A 190 8.53 -12.38 31.22
CA GLN A 190 8.05 -12.42 29.84
C GLN A 190 6.52 -12.49 29.77
N ALA A 191 5.89 -13.35 30.57
CA ALA A 191 4.44 -13.48 30.61
C ALA A 191 3.75 -12.19 31.09
N GLU A 192 4.31 -11.49 32.08
CA GLU A 192 3.82 -10.19 32.53
C GLU A 192 3.96 -9.13 31.43
N LEU A 193 5.10 -9.09 30.75
CA LEU A 193 5.34 -8.16 29.64
C LEU A 193 4.36 -8.38 28.49
N GLU A 194 4.06 -9.63 28.15
CA GLU A 194 3.04 -9.97 27.15
C GLU A 194 1.64 -9.52 27.57
N ARG A 195 1.26 -9.74 28.84
CA ARG A 195 -0.02 -9.26 29.37
C ARG A 195 -0.13 -7.75 29.31
N LEU A 196 0.92 -7.02 29.69
CA LEU A 196 0.92 -5.55 29.66
C LEU A 196 0.82 -5.03 28.22
N ARG A 197 1.49 -5.67 27.25
CA ARG A 197 1.36 -5.36 25.83
C ARG A 197 -0.06 -5.61 25.32
N ALA A 198 -0.67 -6.74 25.68
CA ALA A 198 -2.04 -7.06 25.30
C ALA A 198 -3.06 -6.08 25.90
N GLU A 199 -2.90 -5.70 27.16
CA GLU A 199 -3.75 -4.70 27.82
C GLU A 199 -3.61 -3.32 27.16
N THR A 200 -2.38 -2.90 26.88
CA THR A 200 -2.10 -1.62 26.20
C THR A 200 -2.73 -1.60 24.80
N ALA A 201 -2.55 -2.67 24.01
CA ALA A 201 -3.14 -2.79 22.68
C ALA A 201 -4.69 -2.79 22.74
N ALA A 202 -5.28 -3.48 23.72
CA ALA A 202 -6.73 -3.48 23.91
C ALA A 202 -7.26 -2.09 24.29
N ARG A 203 -6.53 -1.36 25.14
CA ARG A 203 -6.87 0.02 25.51
C ARG A 203 -6.78 0.97 24.31
N GLU A 204 -5.70 0.90 23.54
CA GLU A 204 -5.53 1.72 22.33
C GLU A 204 -6.62 1.43 21.29
N GLN A 205 -6.98 0.16 21.12
CA GLN A 205 -8.08 -0.23 20.23
C GLN A 205 -9.41 0.34 20.70
N LYS A 206 -9.71 0.25 22.00
CA LYS A 206 -10.93 0.84 22.59
C LYS A 206 -10.94 2.35 22.44
N GLU A 207 -9.84 3.04 22.73
CA GLU A 207 -9.73 4.50 22.57
C GLU A 207 -9.92 4.91 21.09
N ARG A 208 -9.40 4.12 20.14
CA ARG A 208 -9.62 4.32 18.71
C ARG A 208 -11.08 4.12 18.32
N GLU A 209 -11.72 3.06 18.79
CA GLU A 209 -13.15 2.80 18.55
C GLU A 209 -14.03 3.89 19.15
N GLU A 210 -13.74 4.33 20.37
CA GLU A 210 -14.44 5.46 21.00
C GLU A 210 -14.24 6.77 20.23
N ARG A 211 -13.03 7.06 19.73
CA ARG A 211 -12.77 8.24 18.89
C ARG A 211 -13.57 8.16 17.59
N ILE A 212 -13.56 7.02 16.90
CA ILE A 212 -14.33 6.81 15.68
C ILE A 212 -15.83 6.98 15.97
N ALA A 213 -16.33 6.44 17.07
CA ALA A 213 -17.74 6.58 17.46
C ALA A 213 -18.11 8.04 17.78
N ARG A 214 -17.24 8.78 18.49
CA ARG A 214 -17.44 10.22 18.77
C ARG A 214 -17.41 11.04 17.48
N GLU A 215 -16.43 10.82 16.60
CA GLU A 215 -16.34 11.49 15.31
C GLU A 215 -17.56 11.19 14.42
N ALA A 216 -18.04 9.94 14.41
CA ALA A 216 -19.25 9.55 13.68
C ALA A 216 -20.50 10.23 14.26
N ALA A 217 -20.65 10.26 15.59
CA ALA A 217 -21.76 10.94 16.26
C ALA A 217 -21.74 12.46 16.04
N GLU A 218 -20.56 13.08 16.09
CA GLU A 218 -20.39 14.51 15.81
C GLU A 218 -20.70 14.84 14.35
N ARG A 219 -20.19 14.04 13.39
CA ARG A 219 -20.54 14.19 11.97
C ARG A 219 -22.03 14.06 11.73
N ALA A 220 -22.67 13.04 12.30
CA ALA A 220 -24.12 12.85 12.19
C ALA A 220 -24.90 14.05 12.78
N ARG A 221 -24.43 14.61 13.91
CA ARG A 221 -25.01 15.80 14.51
C ARG A 221 -24.85 17.02 13.62
N LEU A 222 -23.64 17.28 13.10
CA LEU A 222 -23.35 18.39 12.21
C LEU A 222 -24.16 18.28 10.92
N GLU A 223 -24.24 17.10 10.31
CA GLU A 223 -25.08 16.85 9.13
C GLU A 223 -26.57 17.10 9.41
N ALA A 224 -27.07 16.65 10.56
CA ALA A 224 -28.45 16.91 10.98
C ALA A 224 -28.71 18.42 11.23
N GLU A 225 -27.79 19.12 11.90
CA GLU A 225 -27.87 20.57 12.11
C GLU A 225 -27.81 21.33 10.77
N HIS A 226 -26.91 20.95 9.86
CA HIS A 226 -26.79 21.56 8.53
C HIS A 226 -28.05 21.33 7.68
N LYS A 227 -28.64 20.14 7.75
CA LYS A 227 -29.89 19.82 7.07
C LYS A 227 -31.06 20.61 7.66
N ALA A 228 -31.17 20.68 8.99
CA ALA A 228 -32.20 21.47 9.65
C ALA A 228 -32.06 22.97 9.36
N GLN A 229 -30.83 23.49 9.29
CA GLN A 229 -30.56 24.88 8.91
C GLN A 229 -30.92 25.13 7.44
N ALA A 230 -30.53 24.23 6.53
CA ALA A 230 -30.92 24.33 5.11
C ALA A 230 -32.44 24.27 4.92
N GLU A 231 -33.16 23.42 5.68
CA GLU A 231 -34.62 23.37 5.67
C GLU A 231 -35.25 24.67 6.21
N ARG A 232 -34.70 25.25 7.28
CA ARG A 232 -35.13 26.55 7.81
C ARG A 232 -34.90 27.69 6.83
N GLU A 233 -33.72 27.76 6.21
CA GLU A 233 -33.40 28.77 5.21
C GLU A 233 -34.27 28.61 3.96
N ALA A 234 -34.53 27.38 3.51
CA ALA A 234 -35.45 27.12 2.42
C ALA A 234 -36.90 27.53 2.78
N ALA A 235 -37.35 27.28 4.01
CA ALA A 235 -38.64 27.73 4.49
C ALA A 235 -38.74 29.27 4.57
N GLN A 236 -37.70 29.92 5.09
CA GLN A 236 -37.62 31.39 5.15
C GLN A 236 -37.60 32.01 3.76
N ARG A 237 -36.85 31.44 2.80
CA ARG A 237 -36.86 31.89 1.40
C ARG A 237 -38.24 31.76 0.79
N ARG A 238 -38.93 30.63 0.98
CA ARG A 238 -40.31 30.45 0.49
C ARG A 238 -41.27 31.46 1.10
N GLU A 239 -41.13 31.75 2.40
CA GLU A 239 -41.96 32.76 3.07
C GLU A 239 -41.67 34.18 2.55
N GLN A 240 -40.40 34.53 2.36
CA GLN A 240 -39.99 35.82 1.79
C GLN A 240 -40.44 35.96 0.33
N GLU A 241 -40.32 34.91 -0.48
CA GLU A 241 -40.81 34.88 -1.86
C GLU A 241 -42.33 35.02 -1.91
N ALA A 242 -43.06 34.35 -1.01
CA ALA A 242 -44.52 34.48 -0.89
C ALA A 242 -44.94 35.90 -0.46
N LYS A 243 -44.23 36.51 0.51
CA LYS A 243 -44.43 37.90 0.92
C LYS A 243 -44.13 38.87 -0.22
N ALA A 244 -42.99 38.74 -0.89
CA ALA A 244 -42.64 39.57 -2.04
C ALA A 244 -43.61 39.38 -3.22
N ALA A 245 -44.19 38.20 -3.41
CA ALA A 245 -45.26 37.99 -4.38
C ALA A 245 -46.58 38.65 -3.96
N ALA A 246 -46.92 38.61 -2.66
CA ALA A 246 -48.08 39.30 -2.11
C ALA A 246 -47.94 40.83 -2.21
N ASP A 247 -46.79 41.38 -1.83
CA ASP A 247 -46.49 42.82 -1.90
C ASP A 247 -46.53 43.31 -3.36
N ARG A 248 -46.02 42.51 -4.31
CA ARG A 248 -46.12 42.81 -5.74
C ARG A 248 -47.58 42.85 -6.21
N ARG A 249 -48.40 41.90 -5.79
CA ARG A 249 -49.85 41.89 -6.10
C ARG A 249 -50.57 43.08 -5.47
N GLU A 250 -50.23 43.45 -4.23
CA GLU A 250 -50.81 44.61 -3.57
C GLU A 250 -50.42 45.92 -4.27
N LEU A 251 -49.14 46.05 -4.66
CA LEU A 251 -48.67 47.19 -5.43
C LEU A 251 -49.32 47.27 -6.81
N GLU A 252 -49.49 46.14 -7.49
CA GLU A 252 -50.18 46.05 -8.78
C GLU A 252 -51.66 46.45 -8.67
N LEU A 253 -52.35 45.99 -7.62
CA LEU A 253 -53.72 46.40 -7.32
C LEU A 253 -53.82 47.90 -6.98
N LYS A 254 -52.86 48.46 -6.23
CA LYS A 254 -52.79 49.89 -5.95
C LYS A 254 -52.54 50.71 -7.21
N LEU A 255 -51.63 50.28 -8.07
CA LEU A 255 -51.37 50.92 -9.36
C LEU A 255 -52.60 50.86 -10.26
N GLN A 256 -53.31 49.72 -10.31
CA GLN A 256 -54.58 49.62 -11.05
C GLN A 256 -55.66 50.54 -10.47
N ALA A 257 -55.77 50.63 -9.13
CA ALA A 257 -56.72 51.55 -8.48
C ALA A 257 -56.37 53.02 -8.76
N GLU A 258 -55.09 53.39 -8.70
CA GLU A 258 -54.63 54.74 -9.03
C GLU A 258 -54.84 55.07 -10.51
N GLN A 259 -54.60 54.13 -11.42
CA GLN A 259 -54.90 54.29 -12.84
C GLN A 259 -56.40 54.42 -13.10
N ALA A 260 -57.25 53.68 -12.37
CA ALA A 260 -58.70 53.80 -12.46
C ALA A 260 -59.20 55.15 -11.91
N GLU A 261 -58.65 55.64 -10.80
CA GLU A 261 -58.94 56.96 -10.25
C GLU A 261 -58.48 58.08 -11.19
N ARG A 262 -57.28 57.99 -11.78
CA ARG A 262 -56.82 58.93 -12.80
C ARG A 262 -57.70 58.91 -14.05
N ALA A 263 -58.15 57.72 -14.49
CA ALA A 263 -59.08 57.61 -15.61
C ALA A 263 -60.45 58.23 -15.30
N LYS A 264 -60.97 58.06 -14.06
CA LYS A 264 -62.19 58.74 -13.62
C LYS A 264 -62.01 60.25 -13.53
N ALA A 265 -60.91 60.73 -12.98
CA ALA A 265 -60.59 62.15 -12.89
C ALA A 265 -60.42 62.78 -14.28
N GLN A 266 -59.81 62.06 -15.23
CA GLN A 266 -59.70 62.50 -16.63
C GLN A 266 -61.08 62.54 -17.30
N ALA A 267 -61.92 61.52 -17.11
CA ALA A 267 -63.29 61.50 -17.65
C ALA A 267 -64.17 62.61 -17.05
N GLU A 268 -64.00 62.96 -15.77
CA GLU A 268 -64.70 64.06 -15.12
C GLU A 268 -64.17 65.43 -15.59
N ALA A 269 -62.85 65.58 -15.78
CA ALA A 269 -62.26 66.77 -16.39
C ALA A 269 -62.74 66.97 -17.85
N ASP A 270 -62.87 65.89 -18.63
CA ASP A 270 -63.40 65.93 -19.99
C ASP A 270 -64.91 66.25 -20.00
N ARG A 271 -65.69 65.76 -19.02
CA ARG A 271 -67.11 66.14 -18.85
C ARG A 271 -67.28 67.62 -18.52
N VAL A 272 -66.47 68.14 -17.59
CA VAL A 272 -66.50 69.57 -17.20
C VAL A 272 -66.01 70.46 -18.35
N ALA A 273 -65.01 70.03 -19.12
CA ALA A 273 -64.57 70.75 -20.31
C ALA A 273 -65.63 70.74 -21.43
N ALA A 274 -66.41 69.67 -21.57
CA ALA A 274 -67.53 69.60 -22.51
C ALA A 274 -68.72 70.49 -22.07
N GLU A 275 -69.04 70.50 -20.76
CA GLU A 275 -70.05 71.41 -20.19
C GLU A 275 -69.64 72.88 -20.32
N GLN A 276 -68.37 73.22 -20.08
CA GLN A 276 -67.87 74.60 -20.25
C GLN A 276 -67.90 75.05 -21.72
N ARG A 277 -67.62 74.17 -22.70
CA ARG A 277 -67.77 74.49 -24.13
C ARG A 277 -69.23 74.70 -24.51
N ALA A 278 -70.15 73.86 -24.01
CA ALA A 278 -71.59 74.02 -24.24
C ALA A 278 -72.16 75.30 -23.58
N GLU A 279 -71.63 75.71 -22.42
CA GLU A 279 -71.98 76.97 -21.76
C GLU A 279 -71.47 78.19 -22.53
N GLN A 280 -70.23 78.14 -23.04
CA GLN A 280 -69.65 79.21 -23.85
C GLN A 280 -70.36 79.35 -25.21
N GLU A 281 -70.75 78.25 -25.85
CA GLU A 281 -71.56 78.28 -27.08
C GLU A 281 -72.97 78.86 -26.83
N ARG A 282 -73.61 78.54 -25.69
CA ARG A 282 -74.89 79.16 -25.30
C ARG A 282 -74.77 80.66 -25.04
N GLN A 283 -73.69 81.11 -24.40
CA GLN A 283 -73.44 82.54 -24.16
C GLN A 283 -73.04 83.30 -25.42
N ALA A 284 -72.36 82.66 -26.38
CA ALA A 284 -72.06 83.25 -27.69
C ALA A 284 -73.33 83.36 -28.56
N ALA A 285 -74.19 82.33 -28.55
CA ALA A 285 -75.48 82.35 -29.25
C ALA A 285 -76.45 83.39 -28.66
N ALA A 286 -76.46 83.59 -27.34
CA ALA A 286 -77.27 84.63 -26.70
C ALA A 286 -76.81 86.06 -27.07
N ARG A 287 -75.49 86.32 -27.10
CA ARG A 287 -74.95 87.64 -27.53
C ARG A 287 -75.20 87.92 -29.01
N GLN A 288 -75.07 86.91 -29.88
CA GLN A 288 -75.40 87.07 -31.30
C GLN A 288 -76.90 87.28 -31.56
N ALA A 289 -77.78 86.69 -30.74
CA ALA A 289 -79.23 86.93 -30.83
C ALA A 289 -79.64 88.33 -30.32
N GLU A 290 -78.95 88.85 -29.30
CA GLU A 290 -79.18 90.20 -28.76
C GLU A 290 -78.66 91.30 -29.71
N GLU A 291 -77.47 91.12 -30.30
CA GLU A 291 -76.93 92.01 -31.33
C GLU A 291 -77.78 92.01 -32.61
N ALA A 292 -78.31 90.85 -33.04
CA ALA A 292 -79.21 90.77 -34.19
C ALA A 292 -80.59 91.45 -33.94
N ALA A 293 -81.10 91.40 -32.70
CA ALA A 293 -82.35 92.06 -32.31
C ALA A 293 -82.19 93.59 -32.14
N GLU A 294 -81.01 94.08 -31.74
CA GLU A 294 -80.69 95.51 -31.68
C GLU A 294 -80.53 96.10 -33.09
N GLN A 295 -79.84 95.38 -33.99
CA GLN A 295 -79.63 95.80 -35.38
C GLN A 295 -80.96 95.86 -36.17
N ALA A 296 -81.86 94.89 -35.95
CA ALA A 296 -83.18 94.88 -36.57
C ALA A 296 -84.06 96.07 -36.14
N ARG A 297 -83.99 96.50 -34.87
CA ARG A 297 -84.72 97.68 -34.37
C ARG A 297 -84.17 99.01 -34.92
N GLN A 298 -82.86 99.10 -35.17
CA GLN A 298 -82.23 100.28 -35.77
C GLN A 298 -82.46 100.37 -37.30
N ASP A 299 -82.63 99.24 -37.98
CA ASP A 299 -82.92 99.18 -39.42
C ASP A 299 -84.40 99.39 -39.78
N GLU A 300 -85.33 99.18 -38.84
CA GLU A 300 -86.74 99.51 -38.99
C GLU A 300 -86.98 101.03 -38.78
N ARG A 301 -86.24 101.65 -37.85
CA ARG A 301 -86.29 103.11 -37.60
C ARG A 301 -85.65 103.93 -38.72
N ARG A 302 -84.53 103.45 -39.31
CA ARG A 302 -83.90 104.08 -40.49
C ARG A 302 -84.75 104.00 -41.77
N ARG A 303 -85.59 102.96 -41.93
CA ARG A 303 -86.52 102.83 -43.07
C ARG A 303 -87.73 103.75 -42.96
N ALA A 304 -88.20 104.05 -41.75
CA ALA A 304 -89.28 105.01 -41.51
C ALA A 304 -88.84 106.47 -41.76
N ASP A 305 -87.62 106.84 -41.34
CA ASP A 305 -87.09 108.21 -41.51
C ASP A 305 -86.64 108.50 -42.97
N ALA A 306 -86.17 107.49 -43.71
CA ALA A 306 -85.79 107.63 -45.12
C ALA A 306 -87.01 107.80 -46.06
N ALA A 307 -88.19 107.27 -45.71
CA ALA A 307 -89.42 107.42 -46.48
C ALA A 307 -90.07 108.82 -46.32
N ALA A 308 -89.89 109.48 -45.17
CA ALA A 308 -90.38 110.83 -44.92
C ALA A 308 -89.55 111.92 -45.61
N ALA A 309 -88.23 111.71 -45.78
CA ALA A 309 -87.30 112.67 -46.39
C ALA A 309 -87.36 112.72 -47.94
N GLU A 310 -88.00 111.76 -48.60
CA GLU A 310 -88.14 111.71 -50.07
C GLU A 310 -89.44 112.40 -50.56
N ILE A 311 -90.49 112.43 -49.73
CA ILE A 311 -91.78 113.10 -50.04
C ILE A 311 -91.66 114.63 -49.99
N LEU A 312 -90.82 115.17 -49.09
CA LEU A 312 -90.61 116.61 -48.93
C LEU A 312 -89.79 117.23 -50.09
N ARG A 313 -88.78 116.50 -50.61
CA ARG A 313 -87.93 116.96 -51.73
C ARG A 313 -88.68 117.06 -53.07
N GLN A 314 -89.74 116.29 -53.29
CA GLN A 314 -90.51 116.33 -54.54
C GLN A 314 -91.55 117.46 -54.60
N GLN A 315 -91.93 118.06 -53.47
CA GLN A 315 -92.84 119.21 -53.42
C GLN A 315 -92.12 120.54 -53.69
N GLU A 316 -90.90 120.73 -53.19
CA GLU A 316 -90.13 121.97 -53.37
C GLU A 316 -89.63 122.19 -54.81
N ALA A 317 -89.39 121.12 -55.57
CA ALA A 317 -88.97 121.19 -56.98
C ALA A 317 -90.10 121.58 -57.96
N ARG A 318 -91.38 121.49 -57.57
CA ARG A 318 -92.53 121.77 -58.45
C ARG A 318 -93.07 123.20 -58.33
N GLU A 319 -92.78 123.88 -57.23
CA GLU A 319 -93.20 125.27 -56.96
C GLU A 319 -92.25 126.29 -57.64
N SER A 320 -90.95 126.00 -57.70
CA SER A 320 -89.95 126.90 -58.30
C SER A 320 -90.06 127.02 -59.84
N ASP A 321 -90.38 125.94 -60.54
CA ASP A 321 -90.52 125.95 -62.01
C ASP A 321 -91.78 126.70 -62.49
N LYS A 322 -92.88 126.67 -61.72
CA LYS A 322 -94.11 127.40 -62.04
C LYS A 322 -93.95 128.92 -61.92
N ALA A 323 -93.23 129.39 -60.90
CA ALA A 323 -92.99 130.83 -60.69
C ALA A 323 -92.11 131.43 -61.79
N HIS A 324 -91.08 130.70 -62.22
CA HIS A 324 -90.15 131.14 -63.27
C HIS A 324 -90.87 131.32 -64.63
N ARG A 325 -91.71 130.35 -65.01
CA ARG A 325 -92.44 130.38 -66.28
C ARG A 325 -93.53 131.46 -66.34
N ALA A 326 -94.17 131.75 -65.21
CA ALA A 326 -95.18 132.81 -65.12
C ALA A 326 -94.57 134.22 -65.29
N SER A 327 -93.37 134.45 -64.73
CA SER A 327 -92.64 135.72 -64.84
C SER A 327 -92.30 136.05 -66.30
N ILE A 328 -91.73 135.10 -67.03
CA ILE A 328 -91.26 135.29 -68.41
C ILE A 328 -92.44 135.54 -69.36
N ASN A 329 -93.55 134.83 -69.18
CA ASN A 329 -94.76 135.04 -69.98
C ASN A 329 -95.39 136.42 -69.75
N ARG A 330 -95.32 136.94 -68.51
CA ARG A 330 -95.85 138.28 -68.21
C ARG A 330 -94.98 139.38 -68.82
N ALA A 331 -93.65 139.22 -68.83
CA ALA A 331 -92.74 140.13 -69.51
C ALA A 331 -92.96 140.14 -71.04
N ALA A 332 -93.18 138.97 -71.65
CA ALA A 332 -93.53 138.89 -73.07
C ALA A 332 -94.88 139.59 -73.36
N LEU A 333 -95.85 139.49 -72.44
CA LEU A 333 -97.17 140.12 -72.60
C LEU A 333 -97.07 141.63 -72.65
N GLU A 334 -96.31 142.23 -71.73
CA GLU A 334 -96.09 143.67 -71.69
C GLU A 334 -95.38 144.18 -72.96
N ALA A 335 -94.40 143.43 -73.48
CA ALA A 335 -93.70 143.79 -74.71
C ALA A 335 -94.61 143.79 -75.94
N PHE A 336 -95.52 142.82 -76.06
CA PHE A 336 -96.51 142.80 -77.16
C PHE A 336 -97.51 143.96 -77.07
N VAL A 337 -97.94 144.32 -75.86
CA VAL A 337 -98.87 145.45 -75.65
C VAL A 337 -98.19 146.78 -75.98
N ALA A 338 -96.93 146.98 -75.57
CA ALA A 338 -96.15 148.17 -75.91
C ALA A 338 -95.93 148.33 -77.44
N GLY A 339 -95.90 147.23 -78.18
CA GLY A 339 -95.81 147.21 -79.65
C GLY A 339 -97.11 147.52 -80.40
N GLY A 340 -98.19 147.85 -79.70
CA GLY A 340 -99.47 148.26 -80.30
C GLY A 340 -100.52 147.16 -80.46
N MET A 341 -100.30 145.96 -79.91
CA MET A 341 -101.33 144.91 -79.85
C MET A 341 -102.28 145.10 -78.66
N THR A 342 -103.56 144.73 -78.83
CA THR A 342 -104.49 144.64 -77.71
C THR A 342 -104.11 143.50 -76.76
N GLU A 343 -104.34 143.68 -75.45
CA GLU A 343 -103.96 142.70 -74.41
C GLU A 343 -104.54 141.30 -74.67
N GLN A 344 -105.75 141.24 -75.24
CA GLN A 344 -106.39 139.98 -75.61
C GLN A 344 -105.63 139.25 -76.72
N CYS A 345 -105.22 139.96 -77.78
CA CYS A 345 -104.43 139.38 -78.87
C CYS A 345 -103.01 139.00 -78.41
N ALA A 346 -102.40 139.77 -77.50
CA ALA A 346 -101.08 139.49 -76.93
C ALA A 346 -101.06 138.20 -76.08
N LYS A 347 -102.07 137.98 -75.23
CA LYS A 347 -102.24 136.72 -74.48
C LYS A 347 -102.41 135.53 -75.41
N GLN A 348 -103.16 135.72 -76.49
CA GLN A 348 -103.42 134.67 -77.46
C GLN A 348 -102.16 134.31 -78.27
N ALA A 349 -101.36 135.31 -78.66
CA ALA A 349 -100.06 135.10 -79.29
C ALA A 349 -99.08 134.33 -78.38
N ILE A 350 -98.92 134.76 -77.12
CA ILE A 350 -98.05 134.07 -76.15
C ILE A 350 -98.49 132.62 -75.92
N THR A 351 -99.80 132.38 -75.84
CA THR A 351 -100.36 131.02 -75.70
C THR A 351 -100.04 130.15 -76.91
N LEU A 352 -100.21 130.67 -78.12
CA LEU A 352 -99.90 129.94 -79.35
C LEU A 352 -98.40 129.66 -79.51
N ILE A 353 -97.54 130.59 -79.08
CA ILE A 353 -96.08 130.43 -79.11
C ILE A 353 -95.61 129.42 -78.05
N ALA A 354 -96.12 129.49 -76.82
CA ALA A 354 -95.80 128.54 -75.75
C ALA A 354 -96.26 127.10 -76.10
N GLN A 355 -97.36 126.96 -76.84
CA GLN A 355 -97.85 125.69 -77.38
C GLN A 355 -97.19 125.26 -78.70
N ARG A 356 -96.22 126.04 -79.21
CA ARG A 356 -95.52 125.81 -80.50
C ARG A 356 -96.42 125.68 -81.72
N LYS A 357 -97.55 126.39 -81.73
CA LYS A 357 -98.49 126.41 -82.86
C LYS A 357 -98.11 127.41 -83.95
N ILE A 358 -97.12 128.26 -83.70
CA ILE A 358 -96.53 129.18 -84.68
C ILE A 358 -95.12 128.68 -85.02
N PRO A 359 -94.84 128.31 -86.28
CA PRO A 359 -93.51 127.83 -86.68
C PRO A 359 -92.43 128.91 -86.52
N ASN A 360 -91.22 128.49 -86.17
CA ASN A 360 -89.99 129.30 -86.13
C ASN A 360 -89.94 130.44 -85.09
N ILE A 361 -90.78 130.41 -84.05
CA ILE A 361 -90.76 131.31 -82.90
C ILE A 361 -90.97 130.50 -81.60
N ALA A 362 -90.26 130.83 -80.51
CA ALA A 362 -90.36 130.13 -79.21
C ALA A 362 -90.10 131.08 -78.02
N ILE A 363 -90.70 130.77 -76.86
CA ILE A 363 -90.42 131.44 -75.57
C ILE A 363 -89.43 130.57 -74.80
N SER A 364 -88.28 131.14 -74.43
CA SER A 364 -87.30 130.48 -73.55
C SER A 364 -87.69 130.75 -72.10
N TYR A 365 -87.84 129.70 -71.31
CA TYR A 365 -88.14 129.79 -69.88
C TYR A 365 -86.90 129.62 -69.03
#